data_AF-A0AAD5LKM7-F1
#
_entry.id   AF-A0AAD5LKM7-F1
#
_cell.length_a   1.000
_cell.length_b   1.000
_cell.length_c   1.000
_cell.angle_alpha   90.00
_cell.angle_beta   90.00
_cell.angle_gamma   90.00
#
_symmetry.space_group_name_H-M   'P 1'
#
loop_
_entity.id
_entity.type
_entity.pdbx_description
1 polymer ?
#
loop_
_entity_poly.entity_id
_entity_poly.type
_entity_poly.pdbx_seq_one_letter_code
_entity_poly.pdbx_strand_id
1 'polypeptide(L)'
;MLLAAHLDRVASALAAKNGAQLADLLSLTHRPVPLDVAALSLDQITQLCATKLGRFQAFAEVVAGVLHARKQVLQETFSDAYDSQIASFVKFMEIFRTETNWLVPFLHVLTVDTRLLAARADREASERAGDEVHDRLRGAEQQLKKGFSMTANDRAPAEHNKKLGALFIVNQLFKIYFKLNMIHLCRNLIRAVEGPAFPEFERFSKSDKVTYQYYVGRISMFEDQYHKAEQCLDYAWKHCHQHSLRNKRMILRFLVPVKLLLGVMPSPQLIQDYALDEYTGLTNAIRTGNLRLFNEYLDRFQDNFIQQGVYLLIEKLRLVVMRNLFKKVYLVRQSHQLRLRDFQVALQLVMGADQPPMAMDEIECILTNLIFQGYLKGYMSHQKKVLVVSKTQPFPAITDVSS
;
A
#
# COMPACT_ATOMS: atom_id res chain seq x y z
N MET A 1 -28.75 -20.52 -11.65
CA MET A 1 -28.81 -21.85 -11.01
C MET A 1 -29.84 -21.81 -9.89
N LEU A 2 -30.64 -22.87 -9.70
CA LEU A 2 -31.59 -22.96 -8.60
C LEU A 2 -30.86 -23.06 -7.25
N LEU A 3 -31.38 -22.39 -6.23
CA LEU A 3 -30.77 -22.37 -4.89
C LEU A 3 -30.60 -23.77 -4.29
N ALA A 4 -31.58 -24.67 -4.47
CA ALA A 4 -31.49 -26.03 -3.95
C ALA A 4 -30.27 -26.80 -4.50
N ALA A 5 -30.04 -26.74 -5.82
CA ALA A 5 -28.90 -27.39 -6.46
C ALA A 5 -27.55 -26.76 -6.04
N HIS A 6 -27.55 -25.46 -5.76
CA HIS A 6 -26.39 -24.78 -5.18
C HIS A 6 -26.07 -25.31 -3.79
N LEU A 7 -27.08 -25.44 -2.93
CA LEU A 7 -26.93 -25.94 -1.57
C LEU A 7 -26.50 -27.42 -1.55
N ASP A 8 -26.95 -28.24 -2.51
CA ASP A 8 -26.47 -29.62 -2.65
C ASP A 8 -24.95 -29.66 -2.97
N ARG A 9 -24.45 -28.73 -3.80
CA ARG A 9 -23.00 -28.59 -4.06
C ARG A 9 -22.24 -28.09 -2.83
N VAL A 10 -22.81 -27.17 -2.06
CA VAL A 10 -22.23 -26.71 -0.79
C VAL A 10 -22.16 -27.86 0.22
N ALA A 11 -23.23 -28.65 0.36
CA ALA A 11 -23.27 -29.83 1.21
C ALA A 11 -22.18 -30.85 0.83
N SER A 12 -22.00 -31.09 -0.47
CA SER A 12 -20.95 -31.95 -0.99
C SER A 12 -19.54 -31.41 -0.67
N ALA A 13 -19.32 -30.11 -0.79
CA ALA A 13 -18.03 -29.49 -0.47
C ALA A 13 -17.72 -29.60 1.04
N LEU A 14 -18.72 -29.40 1.91
CA LEU A 14 -18.60 -29.58 3.35
C LEU A 14 -18.31 -31.04 3.73
N ALA A 15 -19.03 -31.99 3.14
CA ALA A 15 -18.81 -33.42 3.37
C ALA A 15 -17.38 -33.86 2.97
N ALA A 16 -16.87 -33.30 1.87
CA ALA A 16 -15.52 -33.57 1.38
C ALA A 16 -14.42 -32.73 2.08
N LYS A 17 -14.78 -31.84 3.02
CA LYS A 17 -13.86 -30.84 3.62
C LYS A 17 -13.08 -30.05 2.56
N ASN A 18 -13.72 -29.72 1.45
CA ASN A 18 -13.13 -28.98 0.34
C ASN A 18 -13.40 -27.48 0.49
N GLY A 19 -12.53 -26.78 1.23
CA GLY A 19 -12.73 -25.36 1.49
C GLY A 19 -12.49 -24.46 0.27
N ALA A 20 -11.72 -24.90 -0.72
CA ALA A 20 -11.55 -24.15 -1.97
C ALA A 20 -12.85 -24.13 -2.77
N GLN A 21 -13.51 -25.29 -2.92
CA GLN A 21 -14.83 -25.37 -3.55
C GLN A 21 -15.89 -24.59 -2.76
N LEU A 22 -15.85 -24.65 -1.43
CA LEU A 22 -16.74 -23.87 -0.57
C LEU A 22 -16.55 -22.36 -0.79
N ALA A 23 -15.29 -21.91 -0.87
CA ALA A 23 -14.93 -20.53 -1.13
C ALA A 23 -15.46 -20.04 -2.50
N ASP A 24 -15.30 -20.84 -3.54
CA ASP A 24 -15.81 -20.52 -4.88
C ASP A 24 -17.34 -20.45 -4.94
N LEU A 25 -18.03 -21.37 -4.25
CA LEU A 25 -19.49 -21.40 -4.23
C LEU A 25 -20.07 -20.19 -3.48
N LEU A 26 -19.43 -19.76 -2.40
CA LEU A 26 -19.97 -18.76 -1.47
C LEU A 26 -19.39 -17.35 -1.66
N SER A 27 -18.47 -17.13 -2.62
CA SER A 27 -17.94 -15.79 -2.86
C SER A 27 -19.00 -14.82 -3.38
N LEU A 28 -19.04 -13.63 -2.77
CA LEU A 28 -19.94 -12.55 -3.17
C LEU A 28 -19.29 -11.64 -4.23
N THR A 29 -17.98 -11.43 -4.15
CA THR A 29 -17.29 -10.42 -4.97
C THR A 29 -16.35 -11.00 -6.02
N HIS A 30 -15.75 -12.17 -5.78
CA HIS A 30 -14.76 -12.74 -6.69
C HIS A 30 -15.37 -13.90 -7.49
N ARG A 31 -15.73 -13.62 -8.76
CA ARG A 31 -16.36 -14.58 -9.69
C ARG A 31 -17.59 -15.29 -9.07
N PRO A 32 -18.59 -14.52 -8.60
CA PRO A 32 -19.74 -15.11 -7.93
C PRO A 32 -20.49 -16.07 -8.86
N VAL A 33 -20.75 -17.30 -8.39
CA VAL A 33 -21.49 -18.31 -9.15
C VAL A 33 -22.93 -17.83 -9.38
N PRO A 34 -23.44 -17.68 -10.62
CA PRO A 34 -24.78 -17.16 -10.86
C PRO A 34 -25.89 -17.94 -10.14
N LEU A 35 -26.63 -17.25 -9.27
CA LEU A 35 -27.61 -17.85 -8.37
C LEU A 35 -28.87 -17.00 -8.34
N ASP A 36 -30.03 -17.64 -8.54
CA ASP A 36 -31.31 -16.96 -8.45
C ASP A 36 -31.81 -17.00 -7.00
N VAL A 37 -31.66 -15.86 -6.31
CA VAL A 37 -32.14 -15.64 -4.93
C VAL A 37 -33.06 -14.43 -4.83
N ALA A 38 -33.35 -13.76 -5.94
CA ALA A 38 -34.07 -12.48 -5.93
C ALA A 38 -35.52 -12.68 -5.46
N ALA A 39 -36.20 -13.72 -5.97
CA ALA A 39 -37.60 -14.01 -5.68
C ALA A 39 -37.87 -14.63 -4.29
N LEU A 40 -36.83 -15.08 -3.58
CA LEU A 40 -36.98 -15.80 -2.30
C LEU A 40 -36.90 -14.83 -1.11
N SER A 41 -37.77 -14.96 -0.10
CA SER A 41 -37.62 -14.19 1.15
C SER A 41 -36.38 -14.65 1.94
N LEU A 42 -35.89 -13.80 2.86
CA LEU A 42 -34.77 -14.16 3.73
C LEU A 42 -35.09 -15.42 4.56
N ASP A 43 -36.33 -15.55 5.06
CA ASP A 43 -36.78 -16.73 5.79
C ASP A 43 -36.80 -17.99 4.94
N GLN A 44 -37.25 -17.89 3.67
CA GLN A 44 -37.22 -19.02 2.74
C GLN A 44 -35.79 -19.49 2.47
N ILE A 45 -34.84 -18.56 2.33
CA ILE A 45 -33.41 -18.88 2.18
C ILE A 45 -32.91 -19.62 3.42
N THR A 46 -33.21 -19.11 4.62
CA THR A 46 -32.79 -19.72 5.90
C THR A 46 -33.37 -21.12 6.07
N GLN A 47 -34.67 -21.30 5.83
CA GLN A 47 -35.34 -22.61 5.92
C GLN A 47 -34.75 -23.62 4.94
N LEU A 48 -34.47 -23.20 3.70
CA LEU A 48 -33.88 -24.09 2.70
C LEU A 48 -32.44 -24.47 3.06
N CYS A 49 -31.65 -23.53 3.59
CA CYS A 49 -30.31 -23.82 4.12
C CYS A 49 -30.38 -24.82 5.27
N ALA A 50 -31.25 -24.60 6.26
CA ALA A 50 -31.45 -25.51 7.39
C ALA A 50 -31.88 -26.92 6.94
N THR A 51 -32.77 -27.01 5.94
CA THR A 51 -33.25 -28.29 5.40
C THR A 51 -32.15 -29.03 4.64
N LYS A 52 -31.48 -28.35 3.69
CA LYS A 52 -30.47 -28.97 2.82
C LYS A 52 -29.13 -29.23 3.52
N LEU A 53 -28.76 -28.40 4.48
CA LEU A 53 -27.52 -28.49 5.24
C LEU A 53 -27.78 -29.00 6.67
N GLY A 54 -28.87 -29.74 6.90
CA GLY A 54 -29.25 -30.19 8.25
C GLY A 54 -28.19 -31.03 8.96
N ARG A 55 -27.31 -31.73 8.23
CA ARG A 55 -26.15 -32.45 8.79
C ARG A 55 -25.01 -31.53 9.24
N PHE A 56 -25.03 -30.27 8.80
CA PHE A 56 -24.01 -29.25 9.02
C PHE A 56 -24.64 -27.99 9.64
N GLN A 57 -25.46 -28.13 10.69
CA GLN A 57 -26.29 -27.05 11.25
C GLN A 57 -25.53 -25.73 11.48
N ALA A 58 -24.34 -25.78 12.08
CA ALA A 58 -23.54 -24.57 12.31
C ALA A 58 -23.14 -23.87 10.99
N PHE A 59 -22.82 -24.64 9.94
CA PHE A 59 -22.54 -24.09 8.62
C PHE A 59 -23.80 -23.62 7.90
N ALA A 60 -24.98 -24.21 8.19
CA ALA A 60 -26.24 -23.77 7.60
C ALA A 60 -26.54 -22.30 7.94
N GLU A 61 -26.28 -21.89 9.19
CA GLU A 61 -26.42 -20.49 9.62
C GLU A 61 -25.45 -19.56 8.88
N VAL A 62 -24.18 -19.96 8.77
CA VAL A 62 -23.16 -19.19 8.03
C VAL A 62 -23.56 -19.03 6.56
N VAL A 63 -23.97 -20.12 5.90
CA VAL A 63 -24.37 -20.12 4.49
C VAL A 63 -25.62 -19.28 4.28
N ALA A 64 -26.60 -19.35 5.18
CA ALA A 64 -27.81 -18.55 5.11
C ALA A 64 -27.49 -17.05 5.14
N GLY A 65 -26.66 -16.59 6.08
CA GLY A 65 -26.32 -15.18 6.17
C GLY A 65 -25.45 -14.68 4.99
N VAL A 66 -24.56 -15.52 4.43
CA VAL A 66 -23.85 -15.20 3.18
C VAL A 66 -24.83 -15.05 2.00
N LEU A 67 -25.84 -15.91 1.92
CA LEU A 67 -26.87 -15.81 0.88
C LEU A 67 -27.83 -14.63 1.08
N HIS A 68 -28.11 -14.25 2.33
CA HIS A 68 -28.81 -13.00 2.65
C HIS A 68 -28.01 -11.80 2.17
N ALA A 69 -26.72 -11.73 2.51
CA ALA A 69 -25.81 -10.69 2.04
C ALA A 69 -25.78 -10.65 0.50
N ARG A 70 -25.75 -11.81 -0.14
CA ARG A 70 -25.83 -11.91 -1.61
C ARG A 70 -27.11 -11.32 -2.19
N LYS A 71 -28.27 -11.66 -1.62
CA LYS A 71 -29.56 -11.09 -2.05
C LYS A 71 -29.57 -9.57 -1.88
N GLN A 72 -29.10 -9.07 -0.73
CA GLN A 72 -29.04 -7.64 -0.43
C GLN A 72 -28.07 -6.90 -1.37
N VAL A 73 -26.95 -7.51 -1.74
CA VAL A 73 -26.06 -6.98 -2.79
C VAL A 73 -26.77 -6.84 -4.15
N LEU A 74 -27.60 -7.82 -4.54
CA LEU A 74 -28.38 -7.74 -5.77
C LEU A 74 -29.48 -6.66 -5.72
N GLN A 75 -29.89 -6.26 -4.51
CA GLN A 75 -30.85 -5.19 -4.26
C GLN A 75 -30.18 -3.84 -4.01
N GLU A 76 -28.85 -3.76 -4.11
CA GLU A 76 -28.04 -2.58 -3.82
C GLU A 76 -28.19 -2.01 -2.40
N THR A 77 -28.62 -2.83 -1.43
CA THR A 77 -28.72 -2.47 0.00
C THR A 77 -27.44 -2.87 0.75
N PHE A 78 -26.36 -2.08 0.61
CA PHE A 78 -25.04 -2.49 1.10
C PHE A 78 -24.89 -2.49 2.62
N SER A 79 -25.64 -1.65 3.34
CA SER A 79 -25.65 -1.66 4.82
C SER A 79 -26.17 -3.01 5.34
N ASP A 80 -27.33 -3.45 4.86
CA ASP A 80 -27.93 -4.72 5.28
C ASP A 80 -27.06 -5.91 4.82
N ALA A 81 -26.51 -5.83 3.61
CA ALA A 81 -25.58 -6.83 3.11
C ALA A 81 -24.36 -6.99 4.02
N TYR A 82 -23.78 -5.88 4.48
CA TYR A 82 -22.68 -5.92 5.43
C TYR A 82 -23.10 -6.52 6.76
N ASP A 83 -24.29 -6.19 7.28
CA ASP A 83 -24.79 -6.70 8.56
C ASP A 83 -25.00 -8.23 8.52
N SER A 84 -25.59 -8.75 7.44
CA SER A 84 -25.71 -10.20 7.22
C SER A 84 -24.34 -10.87 7.06
N GLN A 85 -23.42 -10.23 6.34
CA GLN A 85 -22.08 -10.76 6.08
C GLN A 85 -21.24 -10.81 7.37
N ILE A 86 -21.24 -9.76 8.20
CA ILE A 86 -20.45 -9.73 9.42
C ILE A 86 -21.01 -10.69 10.47
N ALA A 87 -22.34 -10.83 10.57
CA ALA A 87 -22.95 -11.85 11.42
C ALA A 87 -22.51 -13.27 11.00
N SER A 88 -22.50 -13.55 9.70
CA SER A 88 -22.00 -14.80 9.13
C SER A 88 -20.52 -15.02 9.43
N PHE A 89 -19.70 -13.97 9.31
CA PHE A 89 -18.28 -14.03 9.64
C PHE A 89 -18.09 -14.40 11.12
N VAL A 90 -18.79 -13.76 12.04
CA VAL A 90 -18.70 -14.05 13.48
C VAL A 90 -19.08 -15.51 13.77
N LYS A 91 -20.20 -15.98 13.20
CA LYS A 91 -20.62 -17.37 13.35
C LYS A 91 -19.60 -18.36 12.76
N PHE A 92 -19.05 -18.04 11.60
CA PHE A 92 -17.99 -18.83 10.99
C PHE A 92 -16.75 -18.92 11.89
N MET A 93 -16.41 -17.86 12.62
CA MET A 93 -15.26 -17.87 13.53
C MET A 93 -15.43 -18.81 14.73
N GLU A 94 -16.66 -19.10 15.15
CA GLU A 94 -16.94 -20.13 16.15
C GLU A 94 -16.55 -21.52 15.63
N ILE A 95 -16.91 -21.82 14.38
CA ILE A 95 -16.60 -23.09 13.71
C ILE A 95 -15.11 -23.19 13.38
N PHE A 96 -14.54 -22.11 12.84
CA PHE A 96 -13.15 -22.04 12.44
C PHE A 96 -12.20 -22.26 13.62
N ARG A 97 -12.64 -21.99 14.86
CA ARG A 97 -11.86 -22.26 16.06
C ARG A 97 -11.58 -23.76 16.25
N THR A 98 -12.57 -24.62 15.99
CA THR A 98 -12.49 -26.07 16.24
C THR A 98 -12.06 -26.88 15.01
N GLU A 99 -12.26 -26.35 13.82
CA GLU A 99 -11.86 -27.00 12.55
C GLU A 99 -10.37 -26.77 12.20
N THR A 100 -9.88 -27.40 11.13
CA THR A 100 -8.48 -27.29 10.69
C THR A 100 -8.29 -26.35 9.49
N ASN A 101 -7.09 -26.34 8.91
CA ASN A 101 -6.70 -25.48 7.79
C ASN A 101 -7.53 -25.63 6.51
N TRP A 102 -8.33 -26.69 6.33
CA TRP A 102 -9.17 -26.85 5.14
C TRP A 102 -10.14 -25.68 4.92
N LEU A 103 -10.51 -24.94 5.98
CA LEU A 103 -11.36 -23.76 5.92
C LEU A 103 -10.65 -22.43 5.59
N VAL A 104 -9.32 -22.41 5.54
CA VAL A 104 -8.55 -21.18 5.25
C VAL A 104 -8.97 -20.50 3.93
N PRO A 105 -9.21 -21.24 2.82
CA PRO A 105 -9.67 -20.61 1.58
C PRO A 105 -11.02 -19.88 1.74
N PHE A 106 -11.96 -20.45 2.52
CA PHE A 106 -13.25 -19.81 2.75
C PHE A 106 -13.13 -18.61 3.70
N LEU A 107 -12.25 -18.69 4.72
CA LEU A 107 -11.91 -17.53 5.54
C LEU A 107 -11.36 -16.36 4.71
N HIS A 108 -10.54 -16.63 3.68
CA HIS A 108 -10.04 -15.59 2.78
C HIS A 108 -11.15 -14.90 2.00
N VAL A 109 -12.11 -15.66 1.48
CA VAL A 109 -13.31 -15.11 0.82
C VAL A 109 -14.12 -14.24 1.78
N LEU A 110 -14.45 -14.76 2.97
CA LEU A 110 -15.18 -13.99 3.98
C LEU A 110 -14.45 -12.70 4.37
N THR A 111 -13.12 -12.75 4.51
CA THR A 111 -12.26 -11.58 4.81
C THR A 111 -12.36 -10.51 3.72
N VAL A 112 -12.32 -10.91 2.44
CA VAL A 112 -12.44 -9.97 1.31
C VAL A 112 -13.85 -9.41 1.20
N ASP A 113 -14.86 -10.28 1.24
CA ASP A 113 -16.26 -9.89 1.06
C ASP A 113 -16.70 -8.95 2.18
N THR A 114 -16.37 -9.25 3.45
CA THR A 114 -16.65 -8.36 4.59
C THR A 114 -15.99 -6.99 4.40
N ARG A 115 -14.71 -6.92 3.99
CA ARG A 115 -14.03 -5.63 3.76
C ARG A 115 -14.67 -4.85 2.60
N LEU A 116 -15.03 -5.51 1.52
CA LEU A 116 -15.59 -4.86 0.34
C LEU A 116 -17.01 -4.36 0.58
N LEU A 117 -17.84 -5.14 1.28
CA LEU A 117 -19.18 -4.71 1.68
C LEU A 117 -19.12 -3.56 2.69
N ALA A 118 -18.24 -3.64 3.69
CA ALA A 118 -18.00 -2.55 4.63
C ALA A 118 -17.65 -1.25 3.89
N ALA A 119 -16.70 -1.30 2.95
CA ALA A 119 -16.28 -0.14 2.17
C ALA A 119 -17.40 0.44 1.27
N ARG A 120 -18.36 -0.37 0.82
CA ARG A 120 -19.51 0.09 0.03
C ARG A 120 -20.59 0.70 0.94
N ALA A 121 -20.91 0.03 2.04
CA ALA A 121 -21.87 0.53 3.03
C ALA A 121 -21.44 1.88 3.62
N ASP A 122 -20.15 2.02 3.99
CA ASP A 122 -19.60 3.27 4.49
C ASP A 122 -19.64 4.38 3.42
N ARG A 123 -19.43 4.06 2.14
CA ARG A 123 -19.53 5.04 1.06
C ARG A 123 -20.95 5.57 0.92
N GLU A 124 -21.95 4.67 0.89
CA GLU A 124 -23.36 5.02 0.83
C GLU A 124 -23.78 5.85 2.06
N ALA A 125 -23.28 5.50 3.25
CA ALA A 125 -23.50 6.27 4.46
C ALA A 125 -22.87 7.67 4.39
N SER A 126 -21.64 7.77 3.87
CA SER A 126 -20.99 9.07 3.66
C SER A 126 -21.73 9.97 2.69
N GLU A 127 -22.18 9.41 1.56
CA GLU A 127 -22.96 10.15 0.56
C GLU A 127 -24.27 10.69 1.15
N ARG A 128 -24.94 9.91 2.02
CA ARG A 128 -26.15 10.35 2.72
C ARG A 128 -25.89 11.38 3.83
N ALA A 129 -24.80 11.24 4.57
CA ALA A 129 -24.46 12.12 5.69
C ALA A 129 -23.81 13.43 5.24
N GLY A 130 -23.20 13.47 4.05
CA GLY A 130 -22.38 14.58 3.59
C GLY A 130 -21.01 14.67 4.29
N ASP A 131 -20.60 13.61 4.99
CA ASP A 131 -19.35 13.53 5.77
C ASP A 131 -18.73 12.12 5.71
N GLU A 132 -17.46 11.98 6.09
CA GLU A 132 -16.76 10.69 6.12
C GLU A 132 -17.32 9.79 7.24
N VAL A 133 -17.83 8.61 6.86
CA VAL A 133 -18.40 7.59 7.75
C VAL A 133 -17.60 6.32 7.56
N HIS A 134 -17.15 5.72 8.67
CA HIS A 134 -16.20 4.59 8.66
C HIS A 134 -16.57 3.47 9.64
N ASP A 135 -17.82 3.44 10.09
CA ASP A 135 -18.26 2.53 11.15
C ASP A 135 -18.21 1.07 10.71
N ARG A 136 -18.61 0.77 9.47
CA ARG A 136 -18.60 -0.60 8.96
C ARG A 136 -17.19 -1.08 8.69
N LEU A 137 -16.29 -0.24 8.18
CA LEU A 137 -14.88 -0.59 8.03
C LEU A 137 -14.20 -0.83 9.37
N ARG A 138 -14.51 -0.05 10.42
CA ARG A 138 -14.02 -0.29 11.79
C ARG A 138 -14.57 -1.60 12.37
N GLY A 139 -15.84 -1.94 12.10
CA GLY A 139 -16.40 -3.23 12.50
C GLY A 139 -15.73 -4.41 11.80
N ALA A 140 -15.51 -4.31 10.48
CA ALA A 140 -14.79 -5.31 9.70
C ALA A 140 -13.36 -5.50 10.24
N GLU A 141 -12.66 -4.40 10.50
CA GLU A 141 -11.31 -4.37 11.06
C GLU A 141 -11.19 -5.24 12.32
N GLN A 142 -12.12 -5.07 13.28
CA GLN A 142 -12.14 -5.83 14.53
C GLN A 142 -12.28 -7.34 14.30
N GLN A 143 -13.15 -7.76 13.37
CA GLN A 143 -13.35 -9.18 13.09
C GLN A 143 -12.16 -9.78 12.32
N LEU A 144 -11.58 -9.03 11.38
CA LEU A 144 -10.38 -9.44 10.66
C LEU A 144 -9.18 -9.57 11.61
N LYS A 145 -9.02 -8.67 12.59
CA LYS A 145 -8.03 -8.81 13.68
C LYS A 145 -8.20 -10.10 14.46
N LYS A 146 -9.43 -10.47 14.83
CA LYS A 146 -9.71 -11.74 15.52
C LYS A 146 -9.32 -12.92 14.64
N GLY A 147 -9.60 -12.87 13.34
CA GLY A 147 -9.17 -13.89 12.39
C GLY A 147 -7.66 -13.99 12.21
N PHE A 148 -6.98 -12.85 12.15
CA PHE A 148 -5.52 -12.81 12.16
C PHE A 148 -4.96 -13.46 13.42
N SER A 149 -5.47 -13.10 14.61
CA SER A 149 -4.99 -13.67 15.87
C SER A 149 -5.20 -15.19 15.95
N MET A 150 -6.37 -15.69 15.54
CA MET A 150 -6.64 -17.14 15.55
C MET A 150 -5.80 -17.91 14.53
N THR A 151 -5.53 -17.34 13.36
CA THR A 151 -4.70 -17.99 12.33
C THR A 151 -3.22 -17.94 12.68
N ALA A 152 -2.70 -16.79 13.10
CA ALA A 152 -1.28 -16.60 13.41
C ALA A 152 -0.82 -17.34 14.67
N ASN A 153 -1.72 -17.52 15.65
CA ASN A 153 -1.40 -18.21 16.90
C ASN A 153 -1.83 -19.68 16.92
N ASP A 154 -2.22 -20.25 15.77
CA ASP A 154 -2.64 -21.64 15.68
C ASP A 154 -1.48 -22.59 16.04
N ARG A 155 -1.74 -23.48 17.00
CA ARG A 155 -0.78 -24.46 17.54
C ARG A 155 -1.00 -25.87 17.01
N ALA A 156 -1.94 -26.06 16.07
CA ALA A 156 -2.14 -27.34 15.41
C ALA A 156 -0.86 -27.80 14.68
N PRO A 157 -0.66 -29.12 14.51
CA PRO A 157 0.44 -29.69 13.73
C PRO A 157 0.50 -29.12 12.31
N ALA A 158 1.68 -29.15 11.69
CA ALA A 158 1.95 -28.48 10.41
C ALA A 158 0.94 -28.84 9.29
N GLU A 159 0.47 -30.08 9.24
CA GLU A 159 -0.49 -30.59 8.24
C GLU A 159 -1.88 -29.94 8.37
N HIS A 160 -2.25 -29.49 9.57
CA HIS A 160 -3.57 -28.96 9.89
C HIS A 160 -3.54 -27.47 10.29
N ASN A 161 -2.36 -26.86 10.23
CA ASN A 161 -2.10 -25.53 10.75
C ASN A 161 -2.62 -24.40 9.85
N LYS A 162 -3.25 -23.40 10.46
CA LYS A 162 -3.91 -22.27 9.80
C LYS A 162 -2.99 -21.06 9.54
N LYS A 163 -1.75 -21.05 10.02
CA LYS A 163 -0.84 -19.88 9.95
C LYS A 163 -0.56 -19.40 8.53
N LEU A 164 -0.58 -20.29 7.54
CA LEU A 164 -0.42 -19.90 6.13
C LEU A 164 -1.54 -18.99 5.62
N GLY A 165 -2.69 -18.94 6.31
CA GLY A 165 -3.76 -17.99 6.03
C GLY A 165 -3.52 -16.57 6.55
N ALA A 166 -2.57 -16.36 7.46
CA ALA A 166 -2.45 -15.11 8.23
C ALA A 166 -1.97 -13.93 7.37
N LEU A 167 -1.02 -14.14 6.44
CA LEU A 167 -0.49 -13.05 5.60
C LEU A 167 -1.56 -12.43 4.70
N PHE A 168 -2.48 -13.25 4.19
CA PHE A 168 -3.62 -12.76 3.40
C PHE A 168 -4.50 -11.81 4.23
N ILE A 169 -4.77 -12.14 5.49
CA ILE A 169 -5.58 -11.30 6.39
C ILE A 169 -4.84 -10.00 6.70
N VAL A 170 -3.52 -10.06 6.95
CA VAL A 170 -2.67 -8.86 7.10
C VAL A 170 -2.79 -7.94 5.89
N ASN A 171 -2.75 -8.48 4.68
CA ASN A 171 -2.93 -7.71 3.45
C ASN A 171 -4.31 -7.03 3.36
N GLN A 172 -5.37 -7.66 3.87
CA GLN A 172 -6.69 -7.01 3.94
C GLN A 172 -6.76 -5.95 5.04
N LEU A 173 -6.12 -6.17 6.20
CA LEU A 173 -6.01 -5.18 7.27
C LEU A 173 -5.23 -3.93 6.81
N PHE A 174 -4.12 -4.10 6.07
CA PHE A 174 -3.43 -2.96 5.45
C PHE A 174 -4.35 -2.14 4.54
N LYS A 175 -5.19 -2.79 3.73
CA LYS A 175 -6.17 -2.08 2.89
C LYS A 175 -7.15 -1.26 3.74
N ILE A 176 -7.59 -1.77 4.89
CA ILE A 176 -8.46 -1.04 5.81
C ILE A 176 -7.70 0.13 6.44
N TYR A 177 -6.53 -0.09 7.04
CA TYR A 177 -5.78 0.96 7.72
C TYR A 177 -5.35 2.10 6.81
N PHE A 178 -4.97 1.81 5.57
CA PHE A 178 -4.68 2.85 4.58
C PHE A 178 -5.93 3.63 4.20
N LYS A 179 -7.11 2.97 4.14
CA LYS A 179 -8.38 3.64 3.82
C LYS A 179 -8.86 4.53 4.98
N LEU A 180 -8.59 4.12 6.23
CA LEU A 180 -8.95 4.87 7.45
C LEU A 180 -7.87 5.86 7.90
N ASN A 181 -6.80 6.05 7.13
CA ASN A 181 -5.64 6.85 7.51
C ASN A 181 -4.99 6.45 8.86
N MET A 182 -5.07 5.18 9.25
CA MET A 182 -4.51 4.62 10.50
C MET A 182 -3.18 3.91 10.28
N ILE A 183 -2.26 4.53 9.53
CA ILE A 183 -0.99 3.91 9.08
C ILE A 183 -0.15 3.42 10.28
N HIS A 184 -0.18 4.13 11.40
CA HIS A 184 0.54 3.77 12.62
C HIS A 184 0.22 2.36 13.15
N LEU A 185 -1.00 1.85 12.91
CA LEU A 185 -1.40 0.49 13.32
C LEU A 185 -0.74 -0.61 12.46
N CYS A 186 -0.26 -0.28 11.26
CA CYS A 186 0.39 -1.25 10.39
C CYS A 186 1.70 -1.79 10.99
N ARG A 187 2.40 -1.00 11.83
CA ARG A 187 3.63 -1.43 12.51
C ARG A 187 3.43 -2.69 13.36
N ASN A 188 2.28 -2.80 14.01
CA ASN A 188 1.97 -3.97 14.85
C ASN A 188 1.84 -5.24 13.99
N LEU A 189 1.26 -5.12 12.78
CA LEU A 189 1.16 -6.24 11.84
C LEU A 189 2.52 -6.59 11.24
N ILE A 190 3.34 -5.59 10.88
CA ILE A 190 4.69 -5.81 10.36
C ILE A 190 5.52 -6.58 11.40
N ARG A 191 5.53 -6.13 12.65
CA ARG A 191 6.25 -6.81 13.74
C ARG A 191 5.78 -8.25 13.96
N ALA A 192 4.48 -8.50 13.82
CA ALA A 192 3.95 -9.86 13.94
C ALA A 192 4.40 -10.77 12.79
N VAL A 193 4.49 -10.24 11.56
CA VAL A 193 4.95 -10.98 10.36
C VAL A 193 6.47 -11.18 10.36
N GLU A 194 7.25 -10.20 10.81
CA GLU A 194 8.70 -10.27 10.95
C GLU A 194 9.14 -11.09 12.19
N GLY A 195 8.19 -11.48 13.05
CA GLY A 195 8.45 -12.22 14.28
C GLY A 195 8.79 -13.71 14.03
N PRO A 196 9.59 -14.33 14.91
CA PRO A 196 10.12 -15.69 14.70
C PRO A 196 9.04 -16.79 14.73
N ALA A 197 7.86 -16.51 15.28
CA ALA A 197 6.75 -17.45 15.35
C ALA A 197 5.89 -17.47 14.07
N PHE A 198 6.09 -16.51 13.17
CA PHE A 198 5.39 -16.41 11.90
C PHE A 198 6.01 -17.37 10.88
N PRO A 199 5.22 -18.00 9.98
CA PRO A 199 5.80 -18.87 8.95
C PRO A 199 6.80 -18.12 8.08
N GLU A 200 7.80 -18.86 7.59
CA GLU A 200 8.77 -18.33 6.62
C GLU A 200 8.07 -17.67 5.43
N PHE A 201 8.53 -16.47 5.08
CA PHE A 201 7.92 -15.65 4.06
C PHE A 201 7.78 -16.41 2.72
N GLU A 202 8.74 -17.26 2.38
CA GLU A 202 8.73 -17.99 1.10
C GLU A 202 7.57 -18.98 0.94
N ARG A 203 6.98 -19.44 2.04
CA ARG A 203 5.84 -20.38 2.03
C ARG A 203 4.53 -19.74 1.57
N PHE A 204 4.45 -18.42 1.51
CA PHE A 204 3.25 -17.71 1.09
C PHE A 204 3.17 -17.52 -0.43
N SER A 205 1.94 -17.33 -0.91
CA SER A 205 1.69 -17.09 -2.34
C SER A 205 2.44 -15.85 -2.85
N LYS A 206 2.86 -15.86 -4.11
CA LYS A 206 3.51 -14.69 -4.72
C LYS A 206 2.63 -13.44 -4.66
N SER A 207 1.31 -13.60 -4.83
CA SER A 207 0.34 -12.49 -4.72
C SER A 207 0.31 -11.87 -3.33
N ASP A 208 0.36 -12.68 -2.27
CA ASP A 208 0.38 -12.17 -0.90
C ASP A 208 1.70 -11.49 -0.59
N LYS A 209 2.82 -12.07 -1.01
CA LYS A 209 4.16 -11.48 -0.84
C LYS A 209 4.26 -10.12 -1.52
N VAL A 210 3.80 -10.01 -2.77
CA VAL A 210 3.79 -8.73 -3.53
C VAL A 210 2.92 -7.70 -2.84
N THR A 211 1.72 -8.07 -2.39
CA THR A 211 0.80 -7.14 -1.71
C THR A 211 1.39 -6.66 -0.39
N TYR A 212 1.97 -7.56 0.40
CA TYR A 212 2.61 -7.24 1.67
C TYR A 212 3.77 -6.25 1.46
N GLN A 213 4.68 -6.58 0.54
CA GLN A 213 5.86 -5.76 0.26
C GLN A 213 5.51 -4.39 -0.32
N TYR A 214 4.44 -4.29 -1.13
CA TYR A 214 3.91 -3.01 -1.58
C TYR A 214 3.49 -2.11 -0.41
N TYR A 215 2.77 -2.66 0.58
CA TYR A 215 2.34 -1.87 1.74
C TYR A 215 3.48 -1.54 2.70
N VAL A 216 4.36 -2.50 3.01
CA VAL A 216 5.55 -2.26 3.84
C VAL A 216 6.42 -1.18 3.23
N GLY A 217 6.66 -1.25 1.91
CA GLY A 217 7.46 -0.25 1.22
C GLY A 217 6.87 1.15 1.30
N ARG A 218 5.54 1.30 1.19
CA ARG A 218 4.86 2.58 1.38
C ARG A 218 4.94 3.09 2.82
N ILE A 219 4.81 2.20 3.81
CA ILE A 219 4.94 2.57 5.23
C ILE A 219 6.37 3.05 5.51
N SER A 220 7.38 2.30 5.09
CA SER A 220 8.79 2.70 5.22
C SER A 220 9.09 4.00 4.51
N MET A 221 8.47 4.26 3.35
CA MET A 221 8.60 5.54 2.64
C MET A 221 8.05 6.71 3.48
N PHE A 222 6.89 6.55 4.13
CA PHE A 222 6.32 7.59 5.01
C PHE A 222 7.12 7.79 6.30
N GLU A 223 7.93 6.81 6.69
CA GLU A 223 8.82 6.86 7.86
C GLU A 223 10.24 7.31 7.50
N ASP A 224 10.45 7.85 6.30
CA ASP A 224 11.74 8.28 5.77
C ASP A 224 12.81 7.15 5.70
N GLN A 225 12.41 5.88 5.79
CA GLN A 225 13.28 4.71 5.63
C GLN A 225 13.41 4.33 4.14
N TYR A 226 14.03 5.19 3.33
CA TYR A 226 14.00 5.07 1.87
C TYR A 226 14.69 3.81 1.33
N HIS A 227 15.77 3.34 1.94
CA HIS A 227 16.41 2.09 1.54
C HIS A 227 15.51 0.86 1.77
N LYS A 228 14.84 0.78 2.93
CA LYS A 228 13.86 -0.30 3.19
C LYS A 228 12.67 -0.18 2.25
N ALA A 229 12.19 1.05 2.02
CA ALA A 229 11.10 1.31 1.08
C ALA A 229 11.43 0.82 -0.34
N GLU A 230 12.64 1.14 -0.81
CA GLU A 230 13.14 0.72 -2.13
C GLU A 230 13.19 -0.80 -2.24
N GLN A 231 13.79 -1.49 -1.26
CA GLN A 231 13.89 -2.96 -1.28
C GLN A 231 12.52 -3.64 -1.35
N CYS A 232 11.57 -3.18 -0.52
CA CYS A 232 10.21 -3.71 -0.49
C CYS A 232 9.46 -3.43 -1.80
N LEU A 233 9.49 -2.20 -2.30
CA LEU A 233 8.79 -1.81 -3.53
C LEU A 233 9.42 -2.44 -4.78
N ASP A 234 10.74 -2.58 -4.83
CA ASP A 234 11.47 -3.26 -5.90
C ASP A 234 11.17 -4.77 -5.91
N TYR A 235 11.09 -5.41 -4.74
CA TYR A 235 10.60 -6.78 -4.62
C TYR A 235 9.17 -6.90 -5.18
N ALA A 236 8.26 -6.04 -4.73
CA ALA A 236 6.88 -6.05 -5.18
C ALA A 236 6.78 -5.86 -6.70
N TRP A 237 7.59 -4.97 -7.26
CA TRP A 237 7.67 -4.69 -8.69
C TRP A 237 8.11 -5.93 -9.48
N LYS A 238 9.26 -6.52 -9.13
CA LYS A 238 9.87 -7.66 -9.83
C LYS A 238 9.01 -8.92 -9.76
N HIS A 239 8.30 -9.12 -8.66
CA HIS A 239 7.45 -10.30 -8.45
C HIS A 239 5.98 -10.08 -8.84
N CYS A 240 5.60 -8.85 -9.22
CA CYS A 240 4.25 -8.58 -9.72
C CYS A 240 4.04 -9.31 -11.05
N HIS A 241 2.86 -9.92 -11.21
CA HIS A 241 2.51 -10.65 -12.42
C HIS A 241 2.61 -9.76 -13.67
N GLN A 242 3.23 -10.27 -14.74
CA GLN A 242 3.59 -9.49 -15.92
C GLN A 242 2.39 -8.82 -16.62
N HIS A 243 1.23 -9.49 -16.62
CA HIS A 243 0.01 -8.96 -17.23
C HIS A 243 -0.79 -8.03 -16.31
N SER A 244 -0.38 -7.86 -15.05
CA SER A 244 -1.06 -7.00 -14.09
C SER A 244 -0.56 -5.55 -14.17
N LEU A 245 -0.68 -4.94 -15.36
CA LEU A 245 -0.14 -3.60 -15.66
C LEU A 245 -0.62 -2.52 -14.69
N ARG A 246 -1.89 -2.59 -14.26
CA ARG A 246 -2.45 -1.68 -13.26
C ARG A 246 -1.70 -1.76 -11.92
N ASN A 247 -1.44 -2.97 -11.42
CA ASN A 247 -0.75 -3.17 -10.15
C ASN A 247 0.72 -2.75 -10.25
N LYS A 248 1.35 -3.09 -11.38
CA LYS A 248 2.68 -2.65 -11.75
C LYS A 248 2.81 -1.12 -11.71
N ARG A 249 1.89 -0.40 -12.37
CA ARG A 249 1.82 1.07 -12.31
C ARG A 249 1.62 1.59 -10.89
N MET A 250 0.76 0.97 -10.09
CA MET A 250 0.56 1.35 -8.68
C MET A 250 1.84 1.23 -7.86
N ILE A 251 2.64 0.18 -8.07
CA ILE A 251 3.93 0.02 -7.39
C ILE A 251 4.92 1.10 -7.83
N LEU A 252 5.03 1.34 -9.15
CA LEU A 252 5.98 2.32 -9.70
C LEU A 252 5.71 3.76 -9.24
N ARG A 253 4.46 4.14 -9.01
CA ARG A 253 4.11 5.46 -8.46
C ARG A 253 4.75 5.77 -7.10
N PHE A 254 5.10 4.74 -6.33
CA PHE A 254 5.85 4.92 -5.08
C PHE A 254 7.33 4.60 -5.27
N LEU A 255 7.68 3.61 -6.10
CA LEU A 255 9.07 3.21 -6.32
C LEU A 255 9.88 4.29 -7.04
N VAL A 256 9.30 4.97 -8.04
CA VAL A 256 10.00 6.00 -8.82
C VAL A 256 10.43 7.18 -7.94
N PRO A 257 9.53 7.81 -7.15
CA PRO A 257 9.94 8.86 -6.20
C PRO A 257 11.02 8.41 -5.20
N VAL A 258 10.91 7.20 -4.66
CA VAL A 258 11.91 6.65 -3.72
C VAL A 258 13.27 6.49 -4.43
N LYS A 259 13.29 5.90 -5.62
CA LYS A 259 14.52 5.75 -6.41
C LYS A 259 15.12 7.10 -6.80
N LEU A 260 14.31 8.10 -7.13
CA LEU A 260 14.78 9.46 -7.43
C LEU A 260 15.53 10.08 -6.25
N LEU A 261 15.04 9.92 -5.01
CA LEU A 261 15.73 10.38 -3.80
C LEU A 261 17.05 9.66 -3.58
N LEU A 262 17.08 8.35 -3.87
CA LEU A 262 18.29 7.53 -3.84
C LEU A 262 19.21 7.75 -5.05
N GLY A 263 18.93 8.75 -5.90
CA GLY A 263 19.79 9.14 -7.02
C GLY A 263 19.62 8.32 -8.30
N VAL A 264 18.61 7.46 -8.38
CA VAL A 264 18.33 6.60 -9.53
C VAL A 264 17.19 7.20 -10.36
N MET A 265 17.49 7.49 -11.63
CA MET A 265 16.55 8.10 -12.57
C MET A 265 15.71 7.04 -13.31
N PRO A 266 14.40 7.24 -13.52
CA PRO A 266 13.61 6.38 -14.40
C PRO A 266 14.06 6.54 -15.86
N SER A 267 14.00 5.45 -16.63
CA SER A 267 14.21 5.52 -18.08
C SER A 267 12.96 6.08 -18.78
N PRO A 268 13.11 6.77 -19.93
CA PRO A 268 11.96 7.22 -20.72
C PRO A 268 11.01 6.08 -21.12
N GLN A 269 11.58 4.92 -21.45
CA GLN A 269 10.81 3.72 -21.78
C GLN A 269 9.95 3.24 -20.61
N LEU A 270 10.48 3.22 -19.39
CA LEU A 270 9.69 2.85 -18.20
C LEU A 270 8.50 3.80 -17.99
N ILE A 271 8.71 5.10 -18.21
CA ILE A 271 7.65 6.11 -18.09
C ILE A 271 6.53 5.83 -19.10
N GLN A 272 6.91 5.57 -20.35
CA GLN A 272 5.97 5.29 -21.44
C GLN A 272 5.22 3.98 -21.23
N ASP A 273 5.93 2.89 -20.93
CA ASP A 273 5.36 1.54 -20.80
C ASP A 273 4.29 1.45 -19.69
N TYR A 274 4.38 2.30 -18.67
CA TYR A 274 3.50 2.28 -17.50
C TYR A 274 2.67 3.56 -17.31
N ALA A 275 2.64 4.45 -18.31
CA ALA A 275 1.90 5.70 -18.29
C ALA A 275 2.14 6.51 -17.00
N LEU A 276 3.41 6.84 -16.75
CA LEU A 276 3.88 7.61 -15.60
C LEU A 276 4.26 9.04 -16.00
N ASP A 277 3.45 9.64 -16.89
CA ASP A 277 3.73 10.92 -17.53
C ASP A 277 3.97 12.04 -16.53
N GLU A 278 3.42 11.90 -15.31
CA GLU A 278 3.70 12.81 -14.20
C GLU A 278 5.20 13.01 -13.99
N TYR A 279 6.06 11.99 -14.13
CA TYR A 279 7.51 12.13 -13.91
C TYR A 279 8.31 12.64 -15.12
N THR A 280 7.64 12.97 -16.22
CA THR A 280 8.27 13.54 -17.40
C THR A 280 8.75 14.96 -17.10
N GLY A 281 9.99 15.31 -17.48
CA GLY A 281 10.57 16.63 -17.25
C GLY A 281 11.19 16.83 -15.86
N LEU A 282 10.69 16.15 -14.81
CA LEU A 282 11.28 16.17 -13.47
C LEU A 282 12.77 15.79 -13.47
N THR A 283 13.10 14.73 -14.21
CA THR A 283 14.47 14.23 -14.31
C THR A 283 15.43 15.27 -14.92
N ASN A 284 14.95 16.12 -15.83
CA ASN A 284 15.74 17.21 -16.40
C ASN A 284 16.06 18.28 -15.36
N ALA A 285 15.06 18.70 -14.58
CA ALA A 285 15.26 19.68 -13.50
C ALA A 285 16.31 19.19 -12.48
N ILE A 286 16.20 17.92 -12.05
CA ILE A 286 17.14 17.33 -11.10
C ILE A 286 18.55 17.23 -11.68
N ARG A 287 18.71 16.72 -12.91
CA ARG A 287 20.02 16.57 -13.56
C ARG A 287 20.69 17.92 -13.82
N THR A 288 19.91 18.90 -14.25
CA THR A 288 20.44 20.23 -14.58
C THR A 288 20.68 21.09 -13.34
N GLY A 289 20.09 20.76 -12.20
CA GLY A 289 20.11 21.61 -11.01
C GLY A 289 19.30 22.89 -11.21
N ASN A 290 18.29 22.85 -12.09
CA ASN A 290 17.47 24.01 -12.40
C ASN A 290 16.30 24.09 -11.42
N LEU A 291 16.45 24.94 -10.40
CA LEU A 291 15.48 25.08 -9.32
C LEU A 291 14.16 25.72 -9.79
N ARG A 292 14.20 26.65 -10.75
CA ARG A 292 12.97 27.21 -11.34
C ARG A 292 12.14 26.15 -12.06
N LEU A 293 12.78 25.37 -12.94
CA LEU A 293 12.10 24.29 -13.66
C LEU A 293 11.50 23.25 -12.70
N PHE A 294 12.18 23.00 -11.58
CA PHE A 294 11.67 22.13 -10.54
C PHE A 294 10.42 22.71 -9.83
N ASN A 295 10.46 24.00 -9.48
CA ASN A 295 9.31 24.68 -8.85
C ASN A 295 8.10 24.74 -9.79
N GLU A 296 8.29 25.15 -11.06
CA GLU A 296 7.22 25.16 -12.07
C GLU A 296 6.59 23.78 -12.26
N TYR A 297 7.42 22.74 -12.22
CA TYR A 297 6.95 21.35 -12.29
C TYR A 297 6.12 20.97 -11.05
N LEU A 298 6.57 21.34 -9.85
CA LEU A 298 5.83 21.07 -8.62
C LEU A 298 4.48 21.77 -8.62
N ASP A 299 4.44 23.05 -9.01
CA ASP A 299 3.20 23.83 -9.10
C ASP A 299 2.21 23.17 -10.06
N ARG A 300 2.71 22.69 -11.22
CA ARG A 300 1.88 22.02 -12.23
C ARG A 300 1.26 20.71 -11.75
N PHE A 301 1.99 19.92 -10.95
CA PHE A 301 1.59 18.56 -10.57
C PHE A 301 1.23 18.42 -9.08
N GLN A 302 1.11 19.55 -8.35
CA GLN A 302 0.89 19.58 -6.92
C GLN A 302 -0.31 18.72 -6.50
N ASP A 303 -1.49 18.98 -7.06
CA ASP A 303 -2.72 18.26 -6.71
C ASP A 303 -2.62 16.76 -6.99
N ASN A 304 -1.99 16.39 -8.11
CA ASN A 304 -1.78 15.00 -8.48
C ASN A 304 -0.90 14.29 -7.43
N PHE A 305 0.19 14.90 -6.99
CA PHE A 305 1.08 14.30 -6.00
C PHE A 305 0.49 14.30 -4.58
N ILE A 306 -0.33 15.30 -4.23
CA ILE A 306 -1.07 15.32 -2.96
C ILE A 306 -2.06 14.17 -2.92
N GLN A 307 -2.88 14.01 -3.96
CA GLN A 307 -3.86 12.90 -4.06
C GLN A 307 -3.18 11.52 -4.06
N GLN A 308 -2.00 11.41 -4.66
CA GLN A 308 -1.20 10.18 -4.65
C GLN A 308 -0.49 9.92 -3.30
N GLY A 309 -0.36 10.93 -2.44
CA GLY A 309 0.35 10.86 -1.18
C GLY A 309 1.88 10.84 -1.33
N VAL A 310 2.43 11.43 -2.40
CA VAL A 310 3.88 11.48 -2.67
C VAL A 310 4.45 12.89 -2.75
N TYR A 311 3.63 13.93 -2.61
CA TYR A 311 4.04 15.34 -2.73
C TYR A 311 5.25 15.69 -1.85
N LEU A 312 5.20 15.35 -0.55
CA LEU A 312 6.29 15.63 0.38
C LEU A 312 7.60 14.94 -0.03
N LEU A 313 7.50 13.77 -0.66
CA LEU A 313 8.66 13.03 -1.14
C LEU A 313 9.28 13.68 -2.37
N ILE A 314 8.45 14.18 -3.29
CA ILE A 314 8.92 14.94 -4.46
C ILE A 314 9.54 16.26 -4.00
N GLU A 315 8.93 16.98 -3.07
CA GLU A 315 9.47 18.25 -2.54
C GLU A 315 10.86 18.06 -1.91
N LYS A 316 11.13 16.92 -1.25
CA LYS A 316 12.48 16.59 -0.74
C LYS A 316 13.55 16.53 -1.84
N LEU A 317 13.19 16.30 -3.11
CA LEU A 317 14.13 16.34 -4.24
C LEU A 317 14.68 17.75 -4.51
N ARG A 318 14.07 18.81 -3.97
CA ARG A 318 14.58 20.20 -4.07
C ARG A 318 16.04 20.28 -3.61
N LEU A 319 16.36 19.60 -2.51
CA LEU A 319 17.71 19.57 -1.98
C LEU A 319 18.69 18.87 -2.92
N VAL A 320 18.25 17.80 -3.60
CA VAL A 320 19.02 17.09 -4.62
C VAL A 320 19.26 17.96 -5.86
N VAL A 321 18.26 18.73 -6.30
CA VAL A 321 18.37 19.69 -7.41
C VAL A 321 19.43 20.75 -7.09
N MET A 322 19.34 21.39 -5.91
CA MET A 322 20.30 22.39 -5.46
C MET A 322 21.70 21.80 -5.31
N ARG A 323 21.82 20.59 -4.77
CA ARG A 323 23.09 19.88 -4.68
C ARG A 323 23.74 19.68 -6.05
N ASN A 324 22.98 19.32 -7.07
CA ASN A 324 23.50 19.13 -8.42
C ASN A 324 23.95 20.45 -9.05
N LEU A 325 23.26 21.56 -8.77
CA LEU A 325 23.72 22.90 -9.15
C LEU A 325 25.05 23.25 -8.46
N PHE A 326 25.15 23.04 -7.14
CA PHE A 326 26.34 23.35 -6.37
C PHE A 326 27.55 22.49 -6.77
N LYS A 327 27.31 21.23 -7.16
CA LYS A 327 28.34 20.39 -7.78
C LYS A 327 28.89 21.03 -9.05
N LYS A 328 28.03 21.62 -9.90
CA LYS A 328 28.48 22.33 -11.10
C LYS A 328 29.30 23.58 -10.77
N VAL A 329 28.91 24.34 -9.75
CA VAL A 329 29.70 25.49 -9.28
C VAL A 329 31.12 25.05 -8.88
N TYR A 330 31.24 23.97 -8.13
CA TYR A 330 32.54 23.38 -7.79
C TYR A 330 33.34 22.96 -9.03
N LEU A 331 32.71 22.28 -9.98
CA LEU A 331 33.36 21.83 -11.23
C LEU A 331 33.85 22.99 -12.09
N VAL A 332 33.15 24.12 -12.11
CA VAL A 332 33.55 25.33 -12.83
C VAL A 332 34.68 26.06 -12.11
N ARG A 333 34.60 26.18 -10.78
CA ARG A 333 35.61 26.90 -9.99
C ARG A 333 36.92 26.14 -9.81
N GLN A 334 36.88 24.80 -9.84
CA GLN A 334 38.04 23.92 -9.65
C GLN A 334 38.90 24.27 -8.42
N SER A 335 38.26 24.74 -7.35
CA SER A 335 38.89 25.17 -6.10
C SER A 335 38.33 24.40 -4.92
N HIS A 336 39.18 24.13 -3.92
CA HIS A 336 38.76 23.55 -2.64
C HIS A 336 38.16 24.59 -1.68
N GLN A 337 38.27 25.88 -2.00
CA GLN A 337 37.67 26.98 -1.27
C GLN A 337 36.74 27.75 -2.21
N LEU A 338 35.43 27.65 -1.97
CA LEU A 338 34.37 28.20 -2.81
C LEU A 338 33.67 29.34 -2.06
N ARG A 339 33.54 30.51 -2.69
CA ARG A 339 32.86 31.65 -2.05
C ARG A 339 31.36 31.43 -2.09
N LEU A 340 30.64 31.79 -1.03
CA LEU A 340 29.18 31.64 -0.98
C LEU A 340 28.47 32.42 -2.09
N ARG A 341 29.07 33.55 -2.50
CA ARG A 341 28.62 34.36 -3.63
C ARG A 341 28.57 33.58 -4.94
N ASP A 342 29.44 32.60 -5.14
CA ASP A 342 29.45 31.79 -6.37
C ASP A 342 28.18 30.93 -6.48
N PHE A 343 27.73 30.38 -5.35
CA PHE A 343 26.48 29.63 -5.27
C PHE A 343 25.27 30.55 -5.41
N GLN A 344 25.30 31.74 -4.81
CA GLN A 344 24.23 32.75 -4.96
C GLN A 344 24.04 33.16 -6.41
N VAL A 345 25.14 33.44 -7.13
CA VAL A 345 25.11 33.79 -8.55
C VAL A 345 24.56 32.62 -9.39
N ALA A 346 24.97 31.39 -9.08
CA ALA A 346 24.47 30.22 -9.79
C ALA A 346 22.96 29.98 -9.56
N LEU A 347 22.49 30.17 -8.33
CA LEU A 347 21.06 30.12 -7.98
C LEU A 347 20.28 31.21 -8.70
N GLN A 348 20.76 32.46 -8.67
CA GLN A 348 20.13 33.56 -9.38
C GLN A 348 20.00 33.28 -10.89
N LEU A 349 21.06 32.70 -11.49
CA LEU A 349 21.08 32.36 -12.90
C LEU A 349 19.99 31.35 -13.26
N VAL A 350 19.79 30.30 -12.46
CA VAL A 350 18.77 29.28 -12.74
C VAL A 350 17.37 29.73 -12.35
N MET A 351 17.24 30.57 -11.32
CA MET A 351 15.96 31.12 -10.84
C MET A 351 15.40 32.18 -11.78
N GLY A 352 16.26 32.90 -12.50
CA GLY A 352 15.86 34.01 -13.38
C GLY A 352 16.09 35.37 -12.74
N ALA A 353 16.27 36.40 -13.57
CA ALA A 353 16.55 37.77 -13.13
C ALA A 353 15.35 38.46 -12.47
N ASP A 354 14.15 37.93 -12.68
CA ASP A 354 12.88 38.37 -12.11
C ASP A 354 12.69 37.95 -10.64
N GLN A 355 13.42 36.93 -10.18
CA GLN A 355 13.37 36.46 -8.80
C GLN A 355 14.41 37.18 -7.94
N PRO A 356 14.08 37.51 -6.67
CA PRO A 356 15.05 38.11 -5.77
C PRO A 356 16.19 37.12 -5.46
N PRO A 357 17.44 37.60 -5.30
CA PRO A 357 18.55 36.76 -4.89
C PRO A 357 18.30 36.10 -3.55
N MET A 358 18.54 34.78 -3.50
CA MET A 358 18.51 34.01 -2.26
C MET A 358 19.48 34.61 -1.24
N ALA A 359 19.04 34.73 0.01
CA ALA A 359 19.85 35.30 1.07
C ALA A 359 21.09 34.44 1.34
N MET A 360 22.21 35.07 1.72
CA MET A 360 23.46 34.34 1.97
C MET A 360 23.34 33.34 3.13
N ASP A 361 22.54 33.67 4.14
CA ASP A 361 22.31 32.79 5.30
C ASP A 361 21.45 31.57 4.93
N GLU A 362 20.55 31.71 3.95
CA GLU A 362 19.77 30.59 3.41
C GLU A 362 20.68 29.63 2.62
N ILE A 363 21.57 30.17 1.78
CA ILE A 363 22.56 29.37 1.05
C ILE A 363 23.48 28.63 2.01
N GLU A 364 23.94 29.32 3.05
CA GLU A 364 24.75 28.73 4.11
C GLU A 364 24.02 27.58 4.82
N CYS A 365 22.73 27.76 5.14
CA CYS A 365 21.88 26.73 5.71
C CYS A 365 21.75 25.50 4.78
N ILE A 366 21.47 25.72 3.49
CA ILE A 366 21.36 24.63 2.50
C ILE A 366 22.67 23.85 2.39
N LEU A 367 23.81 24.54 2.27
CA LEU A 367 25.13 23.90 2.19
C LEU A 367 25.44 23.09 3.45
N THR A 368 25.11 23.63 4.63
CA THR A 368 25.29 22.94 5.91
C THR A 368 24.42 21.68 5.98
N ASN A 369 23.17 21.74 5.52
CA ASN A 369 22.29 20.57 5.44
C ASN A 369 22.83 19.50 4.49
N LEU A 370 23.40 19.90 3.35
CA LEU A 370 24.07 18.97 2.43
C LEU A 370 25.30 18.31 3.05
N ILE A 371 26.04 19.02 3.90
CA ILE A 371 27.16 18.45 4.66
C ILE A 371 26.65 17.46 5.69
N PHE A 372 25.66 17.85 6.49
CA PHE A 372 25.06 17.02 7.53
C PHE A 372 24.52 15.71 6.96
N GLN A 373 23.85 15.76 5.81
CA GLN A 373 23.30 14.59 5.12
C GLN A 373 24.35 13.81 4.30
N GLY A 374 25.61 14.23 4.25
CA GLY A 374 26.67 13.53 3.52
C GLY A 374 26.66 13.72 2.00
N TYR A 375 25.74 14.51 1.45
CA TYR A 375 25.68 14.84 0.01
C TYR A 375 26.82 15.77 -0.46
N LEU A 376 27.48 16.43 0.49
CA LEU A 376 28.63 17.31 0.31
C LEU A 376 29.67 17.02 1.42
N LYS A 377 30.92 16.78 1.07
CA LYS A 377 32.01 16.60 2.05
C LYS A 377 32.81 17.89 2.17
N GLY A 378 32.80 18.49 3.34
CA GLY A 378 33.47 19.76 3.60
C GLY A 378 33.04 20.39 4.92
N TYR A 379 33.43 21.64 5.13
CA TYR A 379 32.99 22.47 6.24
C TYR A 379 32.75 23.91 5.81
N MET A 380 31.89 24.60 6.56
CA MET A 380 31.57 26.00 6.35
C MET A 380 32.48 26.91 7.17
N SER A 381 33.07 27.93 6.54
CA SER A 381 33.74 29.04 7.23
C SER A 381 32.82 30.26 7.21
N HIS A 382 32.02 30.41 8.27
CA HIS A 382 31.01 31.46 8.40
C HIS A 382 31.61 32.87 8.26
N GLN A 383 32.66 33.17 9.04
CA GLN A 383 33.33 34.48 9.03
C GLN A 383 33.87 34.86 7.66
N LYS A 384 34.38 33.88 6.90
CA LYS A 384 34.95 34.12 5.57
C LYS A 384 33.92 34.00 4.44
N LYS A 385 32.69 33.56 4.75
CA LYS A 385 31.63 33.21 3.77
C LYS A 385 32.17 32.31 2.65
N VAL A 386 32.91 31.27 3.06
CA VAL A 386 33.54 30.28 2.17
C VAL A 386 33.15 28.86 2.61
N LEU A 387 32.81 28.02 1.63
CA LEU A 387 32.73 26.58 1.77
C LEU A 387 34.10 25.96 1.45
N VAL A 388 34.65 25.18 2.38
CA VAL A 388 35.87 24.41 2.15
C VAL A 388 35.50 22.96 1.91
N VAL A 389 35.73 22.47 0.69
CA VAL A 389 35.31 21.12 0.28
C VAL A 389 36.47 20.11 0.37
N SER A 390 36.13 18.84 0.58
CA SER A 390 37.09 17.73 0.60
C SER A 390 37.93 17.67 -0.67
N LYS A 391 39.20 17.24 -0.54
CA LYS A 391 40.07 16.96 -1.70
C LYS A 391 39.65 15.69 -2.43
N THR A 392 39.08 14.73 -1.69
CA THR A 392 38.62 13.44 -2.20
C THR A 392 37.10 13.44 -2.28
N GLN A 393 36.58 13.36 -3.51
CA GLN A 393 35.14 13.29 -3.82
C GLN A 393 34.26 14.25 -2.99
N PRO A 394 34.43 15.58 -3.16
CA PRO A 394 33.64 16.55 -2.40
C PRO A 394 32.12 16.45 -2.60
N PHE A 395 31.68 15.89 -3.71
CA PHE A 395 30.28 15.59 -4.00
C PHE A 395 30.11 14.09 -4.32
N PRO A 396 29.92 13.21 -3.31
CA PRO A 396 29.77 11.76 -3.48
C PRO A 396 28.60 11.37 -4.40
N ALA A 397 28.55 10.16 -4.97
CA ALA A 397 27.34 9.77 -5.68
C ALA A 397 26.16 9.69 -4.70
N ILE A 398 24.96 10.12 -5.11
CA ILE A 398 23.76 10.13 -4.26
C ILE A 398 23.43 8.70 -3.80
N THR A 399 23.68 7.71 -4.66
CA THR A 399 23.54 6.28 -4.38
C THR A 399 24.42 5.78 -3.24
N ASP A 400 25.52 6.47 -2.95
CA ASP A 400 26.53 6.06 -1.97
C ASP A 400 26.31 6.75 -0.61
N VAL A 401 25.32 7.66 -0.54
CA VAL A 401 24.97 8.38 0.69
C VAL A 401 24.00 7.50 1.48
N SER A 402 24.45 7.00 2.63
CA SER A 402 23.59 6.31 3.59
C SER A 402 22.49 7.27 4.04
N SER A 403 21.24 7.00 3.66
CA SER A 403 20.07 7.77 4.09
C SER A 403 19.59 7.35 5.47
#